data_AF-A0AAE9EXT3-F1
#
_entry.id   AF-A0AAE9EXT3-F1
#
_cell.length_a   1.000
_cell.length_b   1.000
_cell.length_c   1.000
_cell.angle_alpha   90.00
_cell.angle_beta   90.00
_cell.angle_gamma   90.00
#
_symmetry.space_group_name_H-M   'P 1'
#
loop_
_entity.id
_entity.type
_entity.pdbx_description
1 polymer ?
#
loop_
_entity_poly.entity_id
_entity_poly.type
_entity_poly.pdbx_seq_one_letter_code
_entity_poly.pdbx_strand_id
1 'polypeptide(L)'
;MPRGRRCPKPPSLWIKTFEIPILILYVIYIIQFPTHLSNGWPILIAWKLILIAWQNSLRRRIAEGRYRHTSSAIFHLLLLFKLKIITSVYDLFWNSKLSDIDPAVHTYGRLYVAQSLVINTRQFYAMYLYVHELAEVRKNDRHRP
;
A
#
# COMPACT_ATOMS: atom_id res chain seq x y z
N MET A 1 8.06 -13.06 -34.72
CA MET A 1 7.43 -12.96 -33.38
C MET A 1 6.68 -14.25 -33.10
N PRO A 2 6.70 -14.86 -31.90
CA PRO A 2 5.50 -15.56 -31.47
C PRO A 2 4.44 -14.47 -31.25
N ARG A 3 3.45 -14.43 -32.14
CA ARG A 3 2.25 -13.61 -32.02
C ARG A 3 1.62 -13.89 -30.65
N GLY A 4 1.41 -12.86 -29.80
CA GLY A 4 0.44 -12.99 -28.70
C GLY A 4 0.79 -12.49 -27.31
N ARG A 5 2.01 -12.03 -26.97
CA ARG A 5 2.23 -11.39 -25.66
C ARG A 5 1.62 -9.98 -25.66
N ARG A 6 0.36 -9.88 -25.22
CA ARG A 6 -0.31 -8.60 -24.90
C ARG A 6 0.54 -7.85 -23.86
N CYS A 7 0.60 -6.52 -23.98
CA CYS A 7 1.18 -5.68 -22.94
C CYS A 7 0.58 -6.09 -21.58
N PRO A 8 1.40 -6.37 -20.56
CA PRO A 8 0.87 -6.84 -19.28
C PRO A 8 -0.12 -5.81 -18.74
N LYS A 9 -1.19 -6.29 -18.09
CA LYS A 9 -2.17 -5.39 -17.47
C LYS A 9 -1.69 -5.02 -16.06
N PRO A 10 -1.80 -3.75 -15.65
CA PRO A 10 -1.42 -3.37 -14.29
C PRO A 10 -2.31 -4.12 -13.30
N PRO A 11 -1.72 -4.71 -12.24
CA PRO A 11 -2.48 -5.49 -11.27
C PRO A 11 -3.58 -4.64 -10.64
N SER A 12 -4.70 -5.28 -10.30
CA SER A 12 -5.75 -4.66 -9.51
C SER A 12 -5.17 -4.25 -8.16
N LEU A 13 -5.39 -3.00 -7.76
CA LEU A 13 -5.08 -2.58 -6.40
C LEU A 13 -6.24 -2.95 -5.50
N TRP A 14 -5.98 -3.80 -4.53
CA TRP A 14 -6.92 -4.23 -3.50
C TRP A 14 -7.27 -3.09 -2.51
N ILE A 15 -6.83 -1.86 -2.80
CA ILE A 15 -6.99 -0.65 -1.99
C ILE A 15 -8.46 -0.33 -1.71
N LYS A 16 -9.29 -0.29 -2.76
CA LYS A 16 -10.71 0.10 -2.61
C LYS A 16 -11.55 -0.97 -1.92
N THR A 17 -11.19 -2.23 -2.12
CA THR A 17 -11.96 -3.37 -1.63
C THR A 17 -11.60 -3.73 -0.19
N PHE A 18 -10.34 -3.53 0.23
CA PHE A 18 -9.88 -3.97 1.55
C PHE A 18 -9.29 -2.81 2.35
N GLU A 19 -8.35 -2.05 1.81
CA GLU A 19 -7.61 -1.06 2.60
C GLU A 19 -8.45 0.13 3.08
N ILE A 20 -9.36 0.64 2.23
CA ILE A 20 -10.27 1.74 2.61
C ILE A 20 -11.33 1.28 3.64
N PRO A 21 -12.08 0.18 3.43
CA PRO A 21 -13.02 -0.31 4.44
C PRO A 21 -12.36 -0.62 5.79
N ILE A 22 -11.18 -1.25 5.77
CA ILE A 22 -10.41 -1.57 6.97
C ILE A 22 -9.97 -0.27 7.68
N LEU A 23 -9.55 0.76 6.93
CA LEU A 23 -9.24 2.07 7.50
C LEU A 23 -10.47 2.77 8.08
N ILE A 24 -11.62 2.75 7.41
CA ILE A 24 -12.87 3.35 7.90
C ILE A 24 -13.29 2.72 9.22
N LEU A 25 -13.29 1.39 9.30
CA LEU A 25 -13.61 0.68 10.55
C LEU A 25 -12.64 1.08 11.67
N TYR A 26 -11.35 1.19 11.38
CA TYR A 26 -10.35 1.66 12.33
C TYR A 26 -10.59 3.12 12.79
N VAL A 27 -11.02 4.02 11.89
CA VAL A 27 -11.35 5.40 12.23
C VAL A 27 -12.59 5.48 13.12
N ILE A 28 -13.69 4.80 12.74
CA ILE A 28 -14.92 4.72 13.55
C ILE A 28 -14.59 4.23 14.95
N TYR A 29 -13.71 3.24 15.03
CA TYR A 29 -13.27 2.65 16.28
C TYR A 29 -12.45 3.60 17.15
N ILE A 30 -11.51 4.34 16.56
CA ILE A 30 -10.73 5.37 17.26
C ILE A 30 -11.63 6.48 17.83
N ILE A 31 -12.64 6.90 17.07
CA ILE A 31 -13.57 7.96 17.47
C ILE A 31 -14.43 7.54 18.68
N GLN A 32 -14.62 6.24 18.94
CA GLN A 32 -15.34 5.75 20.13
C GLN A 32 -14.52 5.89 21.42
N PHE A 33 -13.18 6.04 21.34
CA PHE A 33 -12.29 6.14 22.51
C PHE A 33 -11.36 7.37 22.46
N PRO A 34 -11.88 8.59 22.24
CA PRO A 34 -11.06 9.76 21.95
C PRO A 34 -10.25 10.26 23.16
N THR A 35 -10.74 10.01 24.38
CA THR A 35 -10.11 10.42 25.65
C THR A 35 -8.87 9.61 26.01
N HIS A 36 -8.66 8.48 25.34
CA HIS A 36 -7.57 7.53 25.64
C HIS A 36 -6.48 7.52 24.57
N LEU A 37 -6.69 8.25 23.48
CA LEU A 37 -5.75 8.34 22.37
C LEU A 37 -5.03 9.69 22.41
N SER A 38 -3.70 9.65 22.32
CA SER A 38 -2.90 10.87 22.17
C SER A 38 -3.32 11.68 20.94
N ASN A 39 -3.21 13.01 21.00
CA ASN A 39 -3.63 13.97 19.96
C ASN A 39 -3.08 13.73 18.54
N GLY A 40 -2.16 12.77 18.33
CA GLY A 40 -1.55 12.47 17.03
C GLY A 40 -2.39 11.63 16.07
N TRP A 41 -3.51 11.04 16.52
CA TRP A 41 -4.33 10.13 15.70
C TRP A 41 -4.92 10.69 14.41
N PRO A 42 -5.36 11.96 14.35
CA PRO A 42 -5.82 12.54 13.11
C PRO A 42 -4.68 12.66 12.08
N ILE A 43 -3.46 12.97 12.54
CA ILE A 43 -2.28 13.13 11.68
C ILE A 43 -1.90 11.78 11.05
N LEU A 44 -1.91 10.69 11.82
CA LEU A 44 -1.59 9.36 11.30
C LEU A 44 -2.62 8.90 10.25
N ILE A 45 -3.92 9.14 10.49
CA ILE A 45 -4.97 8.82 9.52
C ILE A 45 -4.79 9.64 8.24
N ALA A 46 -4.56 10.94 8.35
CA ALA A 46 -4.31 11.82 7.20
C ALA A 46 -3.11 11.32 6.39
N TRP A 47 -2.02 10.93 7.06
CA TRP A 47 -0.84 10.39 6.42
C TRP A 47 -1.12 9.07 5.67
N LYS A 48 -1.92 8.16 6.24
CA LYS A 48 -2.35 6.93 5.56
C LYS A 48 -3.16 7.21 4.29
N LEU A 49 -4.05 8.20 4.31
CA LEU A 49 -4.80 8.60 3.12
C LEU A 49 -3.88 9.13 2.01
N ILE A 50 -2.85 9.91 2.38
CA ILE A 50 -1.82 10.37 1.44
C ILE A 50 -1.07 9.19 0.82
N LEU A 51 -0.68 8.19 1.63
CA LEU A 51 0.00 6.98 1.12
C LEU A 51 -0.89 6.18 0.16
N ILE A 52 -2.19 6.05 0.45
CA ILE A 52 -3.17 5.40 -0.44
C ILE A 52 -3.30 6.17 -1.76
N ALA A 53 -3.41 7.50 -1.70
CA ALA A 53 -3.49 8.35 -2.89
C ALA A 53 -2.22 8.25 -3.73
N TRP A 54 -1.05 8.26 -3.08
CA TRP A 54 0.23 8.11 -3.76
C TRP A 54 0.37 6.74 -4.41
N GLN A 55 -0.09 5.66 -3.78
CA GLN A 55 -0.09 4.34 -4.40
C GLN A 55 -0.91 4.29 -5.70
N ASN A 56 -2.10 4.89 -5.71
CA ASN A 56 -2.93 4.98 -6.91
C ASN A 56 -2.23 5.79 -8.02
N SER A 57 -1.64 6.92 -7.65
CA SER A 57 -0.85 7.75 -8.56
C SER A 57 0.34 6.99 -9.13
N LEU A 58 1.08 6.26 -8.29
CA LEU A 58 2.25 5.48 -8.66
C LEU A 58 1.89 4.36 -9.65
N ARG A 59 0.84 3.58 -9.36
CA ARG A 59 0.34 2.56 -10.30
C ARG A 59 -0.02 3.18 -11.63
N ARG A 60 -0.75 4.29 -11.64
CA ARG A 60 -1.16 4.97 -12.88
C ARG A 60 0.07 5.42 -13.68
N ARG A 61 1.05 6.07 -13.04
CA ARG A 61 2.28 6.52 -13.70
C ARG A 61 3.11 5.37 -14.27
N ILE A 62 3.18 4.23 -13.56
CA ILE A 62 3.85 3.03 -14.04
C ILE A 62 3.09 2.42 -15.23
N ALA A 63 1.77 2.30 -15.14
CA ALA A 63 0.93 1.75 -16.20
C ALA A 63 0.95 2.60 -17.48
N GLU A 64 0.96 3.93 -17.34
CA GLU A 64 1.13 4.89 -18.44
C GLU A 64 2.58 4.96 -18.95
N GLY A 65 3.50 4.23 -18.33
CA GLY A 65 4.89 4.16 -18.78
C GLY A 65 5.71 5.43 -18.54
N ARG A 66 5.25 6.35 -17.68
CA ARG A 66 5.92 7.64 -17.39
C ARG A 66 7.31 7.50 -16.77
N TYR A 67 7.64 6.33 -16.23
CA TYR A 67 8.99 6.03 -15.76
C TYR A 67 9.88 5.59 -16.94
N ARG A 68 10.90 6.41 -17.24
CA ARG A 68 11.88 6.13 -18.29
C ARG A 68 12.79 4.94 -17.95
N HIS A 69 13.13 4.81 -16.66
CA HIS A 69 13.99 3.74 -16.14
C HIS A 69 13.23 2.87 -15.13
N THR A 70 13.37 1.55 -15.27
CA THR A 70 12.80 0.54 -14.37
C THR A 70 13.25 0.78 -12.92
N SER A 71 14.51 1.15 -12.71
CA SER A 71 15.08 1.48 -11.39
C SER A 71 14.32 2.60 -10.68
N SER A 72 13.87 3.63 -11.40
CA SER A 72 13.12 4.74 -10.82
C SER A 72 11.73 4.29 -10.34
N ALA A 73 11.03 3.45 -11.12
CA ALA A 73 9.75 2.88 -10.71
C ALA A 73 9.91 1.99 -9.47
N ILE A 74 10.94 1.14 -9.45
CA ILE A 74 11.25 0.25 -8.31
C ILE A 74 11.59 1.06 -7.06
N PHE A 75 12.38 2.14 -7.18
CA PHE A 75 12.72 3.01 -6.05
C PHE A 75 11.46 3.59 -5.39
N HIS A 76 10.53 4.14 -6.17
CA HIS A 76 9.29 4.70 -5.63
C HIS A 76 8.38 3.62 -5.02
N LEU A 77 8.33 2.41 -5.61
CA LEU A 77 7.60 1.28 -5.03
C LEU A 77 8.19 0.87 -3.68
N LEU A 78 9.51 0.78 -3.58
CA LEU A 78 10.22 0.44 -2.33
C LEU A 78 10.01 1.51 -1.26
N LEU A 79 10.08 2.79 -1.64
CA LEU A 79 9.84 3.91 -0.73
C LEU A 79 8.43 3.87 -0.16
N LEU A 80 7.42 3.69 -1.02
CA LEU A 80 6.03 3.55 -0.61
C LEU A 80 5.83 2.33 0.32
N PHE A 81 6.42 1.18 -0.02
CA PHE A 81 6.35 -0.04 0.79
C PHE A 81 6.91 0.18 2.20
N LYS A 82 8.10 0.80 2.30
CA LYS A 82 8.74 1.12 3.59
C LYS A 82 7.91 2.10 4.42
N LEU A 83 7.37 3.16 3.80
CA LEU A 83 6.54 4.13 4.51
C LEU A 83 5.26 3.50 5.08
N LYS A 84 4.63 2.58 4.34
CA LYS A 84 3.49 1.82 4.85
C LYS A 84 3.83 0.86 5.99
N ILE A 85 5.04 0.29 6.00
CA ILE A 85 5.53 -0.48 7.17
C ILE A 85 5.68 0.45 8.37
N ILE A 86 6.30 1.62 8.19
CA ILE A 86 6.50 2.60 9.28
C ILE A 86 5.14 2.99 9.88
N THR A 87 4.13 3.30 9.06
CA THR A 87 2.79 3.61 9.58
C THR A 87 2.17 2.46 10.33
N SER A 88 2.39 1.22 9.88
CA SER A 88 1.90 0.01 10.56
C SER A 88 2.59 -0.21 11.92
N VAL A 89 3.87 0.17 12.05
CA VAL A 89 4.59 0.17 13.34
C VAL A 89 4.02 1.21 14.30
N TYR A 90 3.69 2.41 13.81
CA TYR A 90 3.01 3.42 14.63
C TYR A 90 1.62 2.94 15.10
N ASP A 91 0.87 2.24 14.25
CA ASP A 91 -0.39 1.63 14.66
C ASP A 91 -0.20 0.59 15.77
N LEU A 92 0.84 -0.25 15.69
CA LEU A 92 1.14 -1.21 16.75
C LEU A 92 1.45 -0.51 18.08
N PHE A 93 2.23 0.57 18.04
CA PHE A 93 2.58 1.35 19.23
C PHE A 93 1.35 2.02 19.86
N TRP A 94 0.38 2.48 19.08
CA TRP A 94 -0.88 2.95 19.64
C TRP A 94 -1.77 1.83 20.11
N ASN A 95 -1.85 0.74 19.36
CA ASN A 95 -2.67 -0.39 19.74
C ASN A 95 -2.16 -1.07 21.03
N SER A 96 -0.87 -0.99 21.34
CA SER A 96 -0.33 -1.41 22.64
C SER A 96 -0.67 -0.47 23.79
N LYS A 97 -1.09 0.77 23.54
CA LYS A 97 -1.65 1.65 24.60
C LYS A 97 -3.13 1.39 24.87
N LEU A 98 -3.79 0.69 23.95
CA LEU A 98 -5.19 0.30 24.07
C LEU A 98 -5.37 -1.07 24.76
N SER A 99 -4.29 -1.87 24.91
CA SER A 99 -4.34 -3.18 25.58
C SER A 99 -4.82 -3.10 27.02
N ASP A 100 -4.50 -2.00 27.69
CA ASP A 100 -4.77 -1.85 29.11
C ASP A 100 -6.21 -1.38 29.37
N ILE A 101 -6.97 -1.07 28.31
CA ILE A 101 -8.31 -0.49 28.38
C ILE A 101 -9.35 -1.52 27.97
N ASP A 102 -9.15 -2.20 26.85
CA ASP A 102 -10.08 -3.23 26.36
C ASP A 102 -9.34 -4.29 25.52
N PRO A 103 -9.32 -5.56 25.97
CA PRO A 103 -8.68 -6.66 25.23
C PRO A 103 -9.24 -6.91 23.82
N ALA A 104 -10.53 -6.62 23.59
CA ALA A 104 -11.14 -6.73 22.28
C ALA A 104 -10.63 -5.64 21.32
N VAL A 105 -10.47 -4.40 21.83
CA VAL A 105 -9.82 -3.27 21.11
C VAL A 105 -8.43 -3.63 20.68
N HIS A 106 -7.64 -4.15 21.59
CA HIS A 106 -6.27 -4.55 21.29
C HIS A 106 -6.20 -5.65 20.22
N THR A 107 -7.10 -6.63 20.30
CA THR A 107 -7.16 -7.73 19.33
C THR A 107 -7.53 -7.23 17.93
N TYR A 108 -8.53 -6.34 17.84
CA TYR A 108 -8.97 -5.77 16.57
C TYR A 108 -7.87 -4.94 15.90
N GLY A 109 -7.18 -4.07 16.65
CA GLY A 109 -6.08 -3.28 16.10
C GLY A 109 -4.90 -4.14 15.64
N ARG A 110 -4.59 -5.26 16.32
CA ARG A 110 -3.57 -6.21 15.84
C ARG A 110 -3.96 -6.86 14.53
N LEU A 111 -5.22 -7.28 14.39
CA LEU A 111 -5.75 -7.86 13.15
C LEU A 111 -5.72 -6.84 12.01
N TYR A 112 -6.10 -5.59 12.27
CA TYR A 112 -6.00 -4.47 11.33
C TYR A 112 -4.57 -4.32 10.79
N VAL A 113 -3.57 -4.27 11.69
CA VAL A 113 -2.17 -4.11 11.30
C VAL A 113 -1.69 -5.31 10.48
N ALA A 114 -1.99 -6.52 10.93
CA ALA A 114 -1.57 -7.74 10.24
C ALA A 114 -2.12 -7.80 8.81
N GLN A 115 -3.41 -7.51 8.63
CA GLN A 115 -4.04 -7.46 7.30
C GLN A 115 -3.44 -6.36 6.43
N SER A 116 -3.20 -5.17 6.99
CA SER A 116 -2.58 -4.05 6.28
C SER A 116 -1.18 -4.40 5.77
N LEU A 117 -0.36 -5.07 6.58
CA LEU A 117 0.98 -5.52 6.20
C LEU A 117 0.94 -6.59 5.09
N VAL A 118 0.02 -7.56 5.19
CA VAL A 118 -0.17 -8.60 4.16
C VAL A 118 -0.59 -7.98 2.83
N ILE A 119 -1.56 -7.06 2.86
CA ILE A 119 -2.03 -6.35 1.66
C ILE A 119 -0.92 -5.51 1.05
N ASN A 120 -0.19 -4.73 1.86
CA ASN A 120 0.94 -3.92 1.42
C ASN A 120 1.99 -4.77 0.71
N THR A 121 2.37 -5.90 1.32
CA THR A 121 3.35 -6.84 0.78
C THR A 121 2.89 -7.42 -0.56
N ARG A 122 1.65 -7.93 -0.62
CA ARG A 122 1.09 -8.50 -1.86
C ARG A 122 1.03 -7.48 -3.00
N GLN A 123 0.60 -6.25 -2.69
CA GLN A 123 0.52 -5.18 -3.68
C GLN A 123 1.90 -4.72 -4.16
N PHE A 124 2.88 -4.66 -3.26
CA PHE A 124 4.26 -4.35 -3.62
C PHE A 124 4.82 -5.40 -4.59
N TYR A 125 4.73 -6.69 -4.26
CA TYR A 125 5.24 -7.76 -5.12
C TYR A 125 4.53 -7.79 -6.49
N ALA A 126 3.21 -7.62 -6.50
CA ALA A 126 2.45 -7.59 -7.75
C ALA A 126 2.91 -6.44 -8.67
N MET A 127 3.10 -5.23 -8.11
CA MET A 127 3.58 -4.09 -8.88
C MET A 127 5.06 -4.23 -9.27
N TYR A 128 5.88 -4.84 -8.43
CA TYR A 128 7.29 -5.10 -8.71
C TYR A 128 7.46 -6.05 -9.90
N LEU A 129 6.73 -7.17 -9.91
CA LEU A 129 6.71 -8.11 -11.03
C LEU A 129 6.22 -7.44 -12.31
N TYR A 130 5.13 -6.67 -12.22
CA TYR A 130 4.59 -5.92 -13.35
C TYR A 130 5.61 -4.95 -13.98
N VAL A 131 6.39 -4.24 -13.16
CA VAL A 131 7.45 -3.33 -13.64
C VAL A 131 8.55 -4.08 -14.39
N HIS A 132 8.93 -5.26 -13.93
CA HIS A 132 9.92 -6.10 -14.63
C HIS A 132 9.38 -6.65 -15.96
N GLU A 133 8.14 -7.15 -15.98
CA GLU A 133 7.51 -7.60 -17.22
C GLU A 133 7.42 -6.48 -18.27
N LEU A 134 7.09 -5.25 -17.85
CA LEU A 134 7.09 -4.08 -18.74
C LEU A 134 8.50 -3.78 -19.30
N ALA A 135 9.55 -3.96 -18.50
CA ALA A 135 10.92 -3.74 -18.92
C ALA A 135 11.36 -4.77 -19.98
N GLU A 136 10.98 -6.03 -19.82
CA GLU A 136 11.25 -7.09 -20.80
C GLU A 136 10.56 -6.82 -22.14
N VAL A 137 9.28 -6.42 -22.11
CA VAL A 137 8.54 -6.05 -23.32
C VAL A 137 9.24 -4.90 -24.05
N ARG A 138 9.61 -3.83 -23.34
CA ARG A 138 10.34 -2.69 -23.92
C ARG A 138 11.69 -3.07 -24.53
N LYS A 139 12.42 -4.01 -23.91
CA LYS A 139 13.70 -4.49 -24.45
C LYS A 139 13.49 -5.23 -25.76
N ASN A 140 12.48 -6.10 -25.83
CA ASN A 140 12.17 -6.88 -27.03
C ASN A 140 11.67 -6.03 -28.19
N ASP A 141 10.95 -4.94 -27.92
CA ASP A 141 10.50 -4.01 -28.97
C ASP A 141 11.66 -3.21 -29.57
N ARG A 142 12.71 -2.87 -28.79
CA ARG A 142 13.89 -2.15 -29.31
C ARG A 142 14.80 -2.98 -30.22
N HIS A 143 14.67 -4.31 -30.19
CA HIS A 143 15.50 -5.23 -30.99
C HIS A 143 14.74 -5.77 -32.22
N ARG A 144 13.58 -5.20 -32.55
CA ARG A 144 12.91 -5.48 -33.82
C ARG A 144 13.46 -4.53 -34.90
N PRO A 145 13.96 -5.06 -36.02
CA PRO A 145 14.38 -4.25 -37.16
C PRO A 145 13.20 -3.47 -37.77
#